data_AF-A0A9E1BAC7-F1
#
_entry.id   AF-A0A9E1BAC7-F1
#
_cell.length_a   1.000
_cell.length_b   1.000
_cell.length_c   1.000
_cell.angle_alpha   90.00
_cell.angle_beta   90.00
_cell.angle_gamma   90.00
#
_symmetry.space_group_name_H-M   'P 1'
#
loop_
_entity.id
_entity.type
_entity.pdbx_description
1 polymer ?
#
loop_
_entity_poly.entity_id
_entity_poly.type
_entity_poly.pdbx_seq_one_letter_code
_entity_poly.pdbx_strand_id
1 'polypeptide(L)'
;SPSFKGWTQGVRLEISKMLFDENGKAKCNIFTISHLNDAERMFFVTLLLNEIIAWMRGTEGTSSLRAILYMDEIFGFFPPNANPPSKTPMLTLLKQARAFGLGCVLSTQNPVDLDYKGLSNIGTWFIGRLQTAQDKARVIDGLSGIAGSSLDKASLENLISNLAKRNFLLKNINEDGLNVISTRWALSYLKGPLSREQISNLMKDKKENLSSQGVDKSEMKFSAKPIISSAITQLYANSKSLTPNLLASAKVRIYDAKKGIDSVCEVSYLYELSENDKEPNWSEASEGMHVDASENEPSGASFAAVPNFITSAKNFDALEKDFKEFLYRNFKFNTFEAMGIYSKENESKEEFFIRLQDKCNEILEEQTTKLTAKFEKEQKSLQDKLNKALAKLDKEQKEMTTSGLDAAINIGASIFGAIFGNKLLSRQNAGKIASSARSANKVLKERSDVKLSEQSVNDISLAISELEEKFAQECDALKEANDVKNITINETQISPKKSDIYDEKIVLLWR
;
A
#
# COMPACT_ATOMS: atom_id res chain seq x y z
N SER A 1 11.63 -27.25 -16.16
CA SER A 1 12.61 -26.66 -17.11
C SER A 1 13.62 -25.80 -16.35
N PRO A 2 14.84 -25.61 -16.86
CA PRO A 2 15.82 -24.69 -16.26
C PRO A 2 15.28 -23.26 -16.09
N SER A 3 14.35 -22.83 -16.96
CA SER A 3 13.68 -21.54 -16.87
C SER A 3 12.75 -21.39 -15.66
N PHE A 4 12.12 -22.47 -15.18
CA PHE A 4 11.18 -22.39 -14.05
C PHE A 4 11.87 -22.38 -12.68
N LYS A 5 13.10 -22.91 -12.58
CA LYS A 5 13.86 -22.95 -11.31
C LYS A 5 14.12 -21.55 -10.73
N GLY A 6 14.25 -20.54 -11.59
CA GLY A 6 14.39 -19.14 -11.15
C GLY A 6 13.12 -18.57 -10.52
N TRP A 7 11.94 -19.12 -10.83
CA TRP A 7 10.64 -18.68 -10.29
C TRP A 7 10.32 -19.31 -8.94
N THR A 8 10.99 -20.39 -8.58
CA THR A 8 10.80 -21.10 -7.31
C THR A 8 11.81 -20.65 -6.24
N GLN A 9 12.60 -19.61 -6.51
CA GLN A 9 13.63 -19.09 -5.62
C GLN A 9 13.36 -17.63 -5.29
N GLY A 10 13.70 -17.22 -4.06
CA GLY A 10 13.57 -15.84 -3.61
C GLY A 10 12.38 -15.63 -2.67
N VAL A 11 12.03 -14.35 -2.47
CA VAL A 11 10.95 -13.95 -1.57
C VAL A 11 9.61 -14.33 -2.19
N ARG A 12 8.75 -15.00 -1.42
CA ARG A 12 7.40 -15.37 -1.84
C ARG A 12 6.55 -14.13 -2.09
N LEU A 13 5.69 -14.19 -3.10
CA LEU A 13 4.78 -13.10 -3.46
C LEU A 13 3.58 -13.05 -2.50
N GLU A 14 3.81 -12.55 -1.29
CA GLU A 14 2.77 -12.33 -0.28
C GLU A 14 2.54 -10.83 -0.10
N ILE A 15 1.45 -10.31 -0.69
CA ILE A 15 1.21 -8.86 -0.78
C ILE A 15 1.17 -8.18 0.59
N SER A 16 0.56 -8.82 1.59
CA SER A 16 0.45 -8.26 2.94
C SER A 16 1.82 -7.96 3.57
N LYS A 17 2.77 -8.89 3.48
CA LYS A 17 4.15 -8.74 3.98
C LYS A 17 5.01 -7.77 3.16
N MET A 18 4.57 -7.44 1.95
CA MET A 18 5.25 -6.50 1.08
C MET A 18 4.89 -5.04 1.40
N LEU A 19 3.76 -4.75 2.05
CA LEU A 19 3.31 -3.35 2.24
C LEU A 19 4.07 -2.60 3.34
N PHE A 20 4.40 -3.27 4.44
CA PHE A 20 5.09 -2.70 5.59
C PHE A 20 6.34 -3.51 5.96
N ASP A 21 7.33 -2.88 6.57
CA ASP A 21 8.42 -3.58 7.27
C ASP A 21 8.06 -3.93 8.71
N GLU A 22 8.95 -4.67 9.38
CA GLU A 22 8.79 -5.11 10.77
C GLU A 22 8.64 -3.92 11.77
N ASN A 23 9.03 -2.72 11.35
CA ASN A 23 8.94 -1.48 12.12
C ASN A 23 7.71 -0.63 11.74
N GLY A 24 6.83 -1.12 10.86
CA GLY A 24 5.64 -0.40 10.42
C GLY A 24 5.88 0.67 9.37
N LYS A 25 7.07 0.71 8.75
CA LYS A 25 7.36 1.65 7.67
C LYS A 25 6.81 1.12 6.35
N ALA A 26 6.01 1.93 5.68
CA ALA A 26 5.52 1.63 4.34
C ALA A 26 6.69 1.36 3.37
N LYS A 27 6.63 0.23 2.68
CA LYS A 27 7.64 -0.20 1.70
C LYS A 27 7.27 0.30 0.30
N CYS A 28 8.29 0.64 -0.48
CA CYS A 28 8.16 0.83 -1.92
C CYS A 28 8.71 -0.42 -2.61
N ASN A 29 7.83 -1.27 -3.14
CA ASN A 29 8.20 -2.48 -3.86
C ASN A 29 8.35 -2.17 -5.35
N ILE A 30 9.54 -2.42 -5.89
CA ILE A 30 9.85 -2.18 -7.30
C ILE A 30 10.07 -3.52 -8.00
N PHE A 31 9.15 -3.88 -8.89
CA PHE A 31 9.23 -5.09 -9.70
C PHE A 31 9.87 -4.77 -11.05
N THR A 32 11.12 -5.18 -11.24
CA THR A 32 11.83 -4.94 -12.50
C THR A 32 11.58 -6.08 -13.49
N ILE A 33 10.79 -5.83 -14.53
CA ILE A 33 10.46 -6.82 -15.57
C ILE A 33 11.18 -6.57 -16.91
N SER A 34 12.09 -5.59 -16.98
CA SER A 34 12.82 -5.20 -18.19
C SER A 34 13.67 -6.31 -18.80
N HIS A 35 14.06 -7.28 -17.97
CA HIS A 35 14.97 -8.36 -18.31
C HIS A 35 14.28 -9.66 -18.76
N LEU A 36 12.94 -9.69 -18.68
CA LEU A 36 12.08 -10.81 -19.05
C LEU A 36 11.65 -10.66 -20.51
N ASN A 37 11.40 -11.79 -21.18
CA ASN A 37 10.77 -11.78 -22.50
C ASN A 37 9.25 -11.48 -22.39
N ASP A 38 8.56 -11.25 -23.52
CA ASP A 38 7.15 -10.83 -23.50
C ASP A 38 6.21 -11.85 -22.84
N ALA A 39 6.45 -13.15 -23.04
CA ALA A 39 5.65 -14.19 -22.41
C ALA A 39 5.88 -14.23 -20.88
N GLU A 40 7.12 -14.13 -20.43
CA GLU A 40 7.49 -14.06 -19.01
C GLU A 40 6.96 -12.78 -18.34
N ARG A 41 7.02 -11.64 -19.02
CA ARG A 41 6.44 -10.37 -18.57
C ARG A 41 4.94 -10.51 -18.36
N MET A 42 4.23 -11.04 -19.36
CA MET A 42 2.78 -11.26 -19.30
C MET A 42 2.41 -12.22 -18.16
N PHE A 43 3.16 -13.30 -18.00
CA PHE A 43 2.97 -14.27 -16.92
C PHE A 43 3.16 -13.63 -15.55
N PHE A 44 4.28 -12.93 -15.33
CA PHE A 44 4.56 -12.25 -14.06
C PHE A 44 3.49 -11.23 -13.70
N VAL A 45 3.14 -10.34 -14.64
CA VAL A 45 2.12 -9.31 -14.41
C VAL A 45 0.78 -9.95 -14.07
N THR A 46 0.38 -11.00 -14.79
CA THR A 46 -0.88 -11.70 -14.51
C THR A 46 -0.87 -12.34 -13.12
N LEU A 47 0.23 -12.97 -12.71
CA LEU A 47 0.38 -13.52 -11.36
C LEU A 47 0.27 -12.42 -10.30
N LEU A 48 1.02 -11.32 -10.46
CA LEU A 48 1.02 -10.19 -9.53
C LEU A 48 -0.38 -9.59 -9.36
N LEU A 49 -1.10 -9.34 -10.46
CA LEU A 49 -2.45 -8.78 -10.37
C LEU A 49 -3.41 -9.72 -9.64
N ASN A 50 -3.32 -11.03 -9.85
CA ASN A 50 -4.17 -12.00 -9.16
C ASN A 50 -3.85 -12.10 -7.66
N GLU A 51 -2.57 -12.07 -7.27
CA GLU A 51 -2.19 -12.04 -5.85
C GLU A 51 -2.68 -10.77 -5.16
N ILE A 52 -2.62 -9.62 -5.84
CA ILE A 52 -3.19 -8.36 -5.34
C ILE A 52 -4.70 -8.47 -5.18
N ILE A 53 -5.42 -9.08 -6.13
CA ILE A 53 -6.88 -9.30 -6.02
C ILE A 53 -7.21 -10.25 -4.86
N ALA A 54 -6.45 -11.33 -4.70
CA ALA A 54 -6.65 -12.31 -3.62
C ALA A 54 -6.48 -11.63 -2.26
N TRP A 55 -5.39 -10.88 -2.08
CA TRP A 55 -5.16 -10.07 -0.89
C TRP A 55 -6.30 -9.07 -0.66
N MET A 56 -6.66 -8.28 -1.67
CA MET A 56 -7.73 -7.27 -1.60
C MET A 56 -9.04 -7.88 -1.11
N ARG A 57 -9.44 -9.05 -1.62
CA ARG A 57 -10.68 -9.75 -1.23
C ARG A 57 -10.65 -10.30 0.20
N GLY A 58 -9.47 -10.54 0.77
CA GLY A 58 -9.29 -10.94 2.17
C GLY A 58 -9.35 -9.77 3.16
N THR A 59 -9.32 -8.51 2.68
CA THR A 59 -9.38 -7.33 3.53
C THR A 59 -10.80 -6.80 3.70
N GLU A 60 -11.07 -6.16 4.83
CA GLU A 60 -12.33 -5.43 5.07
C GLU A 60 -12.40 -4.17 4.19
N GLY A 61 -13.60 -3.70 3.85
CA GLY A 61 -13.76 -2.46 3.09
C GLY A 61 -13.25 -1.23 3.86
N THR A 62 -12.74 -0.21 3.15
CA THR A 62 -12.22 1.02 3.76
C THR A 62 -12.42 2.23 2.85
N SER A 63 -12.63 3.42 3.44
CA SER A 63 -12.60 4.71 2.75
C SER A 63 -11.17 5.19 2.46
N SER A 64 -10.19 4.62 3.17
CA SER A 64 -8.81 5.10 3.22
C SER A 64 -7.89 4.36 2.26
N LEU A 65 -6.84 5.04 1.80
CA LEU A 65 -5.85 4.43 0.91
C LEU A 65 -4.87 3.55 1.71
N ARG A 66 -4.81 2.26 1.37
CA ARG A 66 -3.87 1.27 1.92
C ARG A 66 -2.62 1.10 1.07
N ALA A 67 -2.81 1.02 -0.25
CA ALA A 67 -1.72 0.75 -1.19
C ALA A 67 -1.98 1.39 -2.56
N ILE A 68 -0.90 1.61 -3.31
CA ILE A 68 -0.96 2.03 -4.71
C ILE A 68 -0.27 0.97 -5.56
N LEU A 69 -1.01 0.41 -6.53
CA LEU A 69 -0.42 -0.28 -7.66
C LEU A 69 -0.06 0.75 -8.73
N TYR A 70 1.23 0.95 -8.96
CA TYR A 70 1.73 1.77 -10.06
C TYR A 70 2.27 0.88 -11.17
N MET A 71 1.81 1.11 -12.40
CA MET A 71 2.32 0.43 -13.59
C MET A 71 2.81 1.47 -14.60
N ASP A 72 4.12 1.42 -14.86
CA ASP A 72 4.72 2.22 -15.90
C ASP A 72 4.59 1.51 -17.26
N GLU A 73 4.00 2.19 -18.24
CA GLU A 73 3.68 1.68 -19.58
C GLU A 73 2.80 0.41 -19.59
N ILE A 74 1.48 0.62 -19.62
CA ILE A 74 0.50 -0.47 -19.64
C ILE A 74 0.22 -1.05 -21.04
N PHE A 75 0.87 -0.51 -22.08
CA PHE A 75 0.72 -1.00 -23.45
C PHE A 75 0.98 -2.52 -23.53
N GLY A 76 0.15 -3.22 -24.31
CA GLY A 76 0.21 -4.69 -24.46
C GLY A 76 -0.45 -5.49 -23.34
N PHE A 77 -0.49 -4.97 -22.10
CA PHE A 77 -1.17 -5.62 -20.96
C PHE A 77 -2.67 -5.33 -20.91
N PHE A 78 -3.10 -4.21 -21.52
CA PHE A 78 -4.48 -3.75 -21.47
C PHE A 78 -5.03 -3.23 -22.83
N PRO A 79 -4.94 -4.02 -23.92
CA PRO A 79 -5.33 -3.58 -25.26
C PRO A 79 -6.86 -3.51 -25.43
N PRO A 80 -7.39 -2.70 -26.37
CA PRO A 80 -8.82 -2.57 -26.60
C PRO A 80 -9.47 -3.84 -27.16
N ASN A 81 -8.84 -4.46 -28.17
CA ASN A 81 -9.45 -5.55 -28.93
C ASN A 81 -9.00 -6.95 -28.48
N ALA A 82 -7.75 -7.09 -28.03
CA ALA A 82 -7.23 -8.37 -27.56
C ALA A 82 -7.60 -8.64 -26.10
N ASN A 83 -7.55 -9.92 -25.69
CA ASN A 83 -7.83 -10.35 -24.32
C ASN A 83 -6.65 -11.12 -23.73
N PRO A 84 -5.51 -10.46 -23.44
CA PRO A 84 -4.39 -11.10 -22.77
C PRO A 84 -4.76 -11.50 -21.34
N PRO A 85 -4.05 -12.48 -20.72
CA PRO A 85 -4.35 -12.94 -19.36
C PRO A 85 -4.37 -11.85 -18.29
N SER A 86 -3.62 -10.76 -18.47
CA SER A 86 -3.58 -9.61 -17.56
C SER A 86 -4.83 -8.72 -17.60
N LYS A 87 -5.63 -8.79 -18.67
CA LYS A 87 -6.73 -7.84 -18.91
C LYS A 87 -7.87 -7.97 -17.91
N THR A 88 -8.31 -9.20 -17.64
CA THR A 88 -9.41 -9.47 -16.69
C THR A 88 -9.06 -9.07 -15.25
N PRO A 89 -7.88 -9.45 -14.71
CA PRO A 89 -7.43 -8.95 -13.41
C PRO A 89 -7.37 -7.41 -13.36
N MET A 90 -6.82 -6.77 -14.40
CA MET A 90 -6.74 -5.31 -14.46
C MET A 90 -8.12 -4.64 -14.41
N LEU A 91 -9.09 -5.12 -15.20
CA LEU A 91 -10.48 -4.62 -15.15
C LEU A 91 -11.11 -4.81 -13.77
N THR A 92 -10.80 -5.92 -13.10
CA THR A 92 -11.32 -6.21 -11.75
C THR A 92 -10.80 -5.18 -10.76
N LEU A 93 -9.49 -4.91 -10.78
CA LEU A 93 -8.88 -3.89 -9.92
C LEU A 93 -9.47 -2.50 -10.21
N LEU A 94 -9.53 -2.08 -11.47
CA LEU A 94 -10.07 -0.77 -11.84
C LEU A 94 -11.52 -0.55 -11.40
N LYS A 95 -12.33 -1.62 -11.31
CA LYS A 95 -13.73 -1.52 -10.89
C LYS A 95 -13.93 -1.65 -9.39
N GLN A 96 -13.14 -2.49 -8.71
CA GLN A 96 -13.43 -2.92 -7.34
C GLN A 96 -12.42 -2.44 -6.31
N ALA A 97 -11.17 -2.17 -6.70
CA ALA A 97 -10.06 -1.86 -5.78
C ALA A 97 -10.33 -0.67 -4.86
N ARG A 98 -11.08 0.34 -5.33
CA ARG A 98 -11.43 1.53 -4.55
C ARG A 98 -12.14 1.20 -3.24
N ALA A 99 -13.03 0.20 -3.22
CA ALA A 99 -13.79 -0.16 -2.02
C ALA A 99 -12.92 -0.78 -0.91
N PHE A 100 -11.71 -1.22 -1.26
CA PHE A 100 -10.75 -1.88 -0.37
C PHE A 100 -9.50 -1.03 -0.13
N GLY A 101 -9.52 0.25 -0.51
CA GLY A 101 -8.40 1.16 -0.29
C GLY A 101 -7.19 0.92 -1.21
N LEU A 102 -7.35 0.21 -2.32
CA LEU A 102 -6.27 0.02 -3.30
C LEU A 102 -6.45 1.01 -4.46
N GLY A 103 -5.47 1.90 -4.63
CA GLY A 103 -5.39 2.82 -5.76
C GLY A 103 -4.62 2.21 -6.94
N CYS A 104 -5.07 2.46 -8.17
CA CYS A 104 -4.35 2.07 -9.38
C CYS A 104 -3.87 3.34 -10.11
N VAL A 105 -2.58 3.43 -10.38
CA VAL A 105 -1.97 4.49 -11.19
C VAL A 105 -1.34 3.85 -12.40
N LEU A 106 -1.88 4.17 -13.57
CA LEU A 106 -1.46 3.60 -14.84
C LEU A 106 -0.86 4.70 -15.70
N SER A 107 0.31 4.45 -16.30
CA SER A 107 0.91 5.35 -17.29
C SER A 107 0.93 4.69 -18.67
N THR A 108 0.83 5.50 -19.72
CA THR A 108 1.06 5.06 -21.09
C THR A 108 1.52 6.22 -21.95
N GLN A 109 2.29 5.92 -22.99
CA GLN A 109 2.55 6.85 -24.08
C GLN A 109 1.46 6.83 -25.16
N ASN A 110 0.74 5.72 -25.31
CA ASN A 110 -0.20 5.47 -26.42
C ASN A 110 -1.64 5.28 -25.88
N PRO A 111 -2.38 6.37 -25.60
CA PRO A 111 -3.73 6.27 -25.02
C PRO A 111 -4.74 5.58 -25.97
N VAL A 112 -4.47 5.59 -27.28
CA VAL A 112 -5.30 4.92 -28.30
C VAL A 112 -5.24 3.39 -28.20
N ASP A 113 -4.22 2.84 -27.58
CA ASP A 113 -4.04 1.39 -27.49
C ASP A 113 -4.50 0.81 -26.15
N LEU A 114 -5.35 1.55 -25.43
CA LEU A 114 -5.95 1.12 -24.17
C LEU A 114 -7.43 0.79 -24.30
N ASP A 115 -7.88 -0.21 -23.54
CA ASP A 115 -9.30 -0.54 -23.42
C ASP A 115 -10.10 0.60 -22.76
N TYR A 116 -10.98 1.18 -23.55
CA TYR A 116 -11.86 2.28 -23.17
C TYR A 116 -12.77 1.96 -21.98
N LYS A 117 -13.20 0.70 -21.81
CA LYS A 117 -14.01 0.27 -20.66
C LYS A 117 -13.26 0.38 -19.34
N GLY A 118 -11.93 0.23 -19.36
CA GLY A 118 -11.10 0.47 -18.17
C GLY A 118 -10.92 1.95 -17.90
N LEU A 119 -10.72 2.75 -18.95
CA LEU A 119 -10.53 4.20 -18.85
C LEU A 119 -11.73 4.91 -18.20
N SER A 120 -12.96 4.49 -18.45
CA SER A 120 -14.15 5.11 -17.85
C SER A 120 -14.23 4.95 -16.32
N ASN A 121 -13.42 4.05 -15.72
CA ASN A 121 -13.36 3.88 -14.27
C ASN A 121 -12.25 4.74 -13.61
N ILE A 122 -11.47 5.47 -14.42
CA ILE A 122 -10.39 6.33 -13.92
C ILE A 122 -10.96 7.66 -13.45
N GLY A 123 -10.90 7.90 -12.13
CA GLY A 123 -11.42 9.13 -11.51
C GLY A 123 -10.47 10.34 -11.59
N THR A 124 -9.19 10.13 -11.88
CA THR A 124 -8.19 11.21 -11.95
C THR A 124 -7.27 11.02 -13.15
N TRP A 125 -7.19 12.05 -13.98
CA TRP A 125 -6.43 12.04 -15.22
C TRP A 125 -5.31 13.07 -15.18
N PHE A 126 -4.10 12.65 -15.57
CA PHE A 126 -2.95 13.51 -15.79
C PHE A 126 -2.56 13.44 -17.26
N ILE A 127 -2.90 14.47 -18.02
CA ILE A 127 -2.72 14.49 -19.47
C ILE A 127 -1.53 15.36 -19.81
N GLY A 128 -0.49 14.74 -20.35
CA GLY A 128 0.67 15.45 -20.89
C GLY A 128 0.36 16.08 -22.25
N ARG A 129 1.40 16.61 -22.89
CA ARG A 129 1.30 17.13 -24.25
C ARG A 129 1.06 15.99 -25.25
N LEU A 130 -0.03 16.06 -25.99
CA LEU A 130 -0.35 15.14 -27.09
C LEU A 130 -0.10 15.81 -28.44
N GLN A 131 0.56 15.09 -29.35
CA GLN A 131 0.90 15.63 -30.67
C GLN A 131 -0.15 15.28 -31.74
N THR A 132 -0.63 14.03 -31.76
CA THR A 132 -1.51 13.54 -32.83
C THR A 132 -2.96 13.95 -32.58
N ALA A 133 -3.72 14.20 -33.66
CA ALA A 133 -5.15 14.50 -33.57
C ALA A 133 -5.96 13.32 -33.02
N GLN A 134 -5.55 12.09 -33.35
CA GLN A 134 -6.21 10.86 -32.91
C GLN A 134 -6.08 10.64 -31.40
N ASP A 135 -4.88 10.85 -30.83
CA ASP A 135 -4.67 10.75 -29.38
C ASP A 135 -5.51 11.78 -28.62
N LYS A 136 -5.55 13.02 -29.14
CA LYS A 136 -6.35 14.11 -28.55
C LYS A 136 -7.83 13.77 -28.53
N ALA A 137 -8.38 13.38 -29.68
CA ALA A 137 -9.80 13.02 -29.79
C ALA A 137 -10.16 11.89 -28.82
N ARG A 138 -9.33 10.84 -28.74
CA ARG A 138 -9.55 9.70 -27.85
C ARG A 138 -9.51 10.08 -26.37
N VAL A 139 -8.55 10.91 -25.97
CA VAL A 139 -8.47 11.38 -24.57
C VAL A 139 -9.64 12.30 -24.25
N ILE A 140 -10.02 13.22 -25.15
CA ILE A 140 -11.14 14.14 -24.95
C ILE A 140 -12.47 13.40 -24.84
N ASP A 141 -12.70 12.37 -25.66
CA ASP A 141 -13.90 11.54 -25.56
C ASP A 141 -13.93 10.77 -24.23
N GLY A 142 -12.78 10.25 -23.78
CA GLY A 142 -12.64 9.62 -22.46
C GLY A 142 -12.94 10.58 -21.29
N LEU A 143 -12.53 11.85 -21.39
CA LEU A 143 -12.84 12.89 -20.40
C LEU A 143 -14.31 13.32 -20.44
N SER A 144 -14.91 13.39 -21.62
CA SER A 144 -16.30 13.83 -21.82
C SER A 144 -17.32 12.84 -21.25
N GLY A 145 -16.96 11.56 -21.16
CA GLY A 145 -17.77 10.52 -20.52
C GLY A 145 -17.81 10.59 -18.99
N ILE A 146 -16.95 11.42 -18.37
CA ILE A 146 -16.89 11.64 -16.93
C ILE A 146 -17.85 12.79 -16.62
N ALA A 147 -19.07 12.44 -16.21
CA ALA A 147 -20.17 13.36 -15.97
C ALA A 147 -19.74 14.56 -15.10
N GLY A 148 -19.96 15.79 -15.59
CA GLY A 148 -19.85 16.98 -14.74
C GLY A 148 -19.31 18.25 -15.40
N SER A 149 -18.74 18.19 -16.60
CA SER A 149 -18.18 19.40 -17.22
C SER A 149 -18.66 19.59 -18.65
N SER A 150 -19.48 20.64 -18.86
CA SER A 150 -19.75 21.26 -20.16
C SER A 150 -18.50 21.99 -20.67
N LEU A 151 -17.36 21.30 -20.70
CA LEU A 151 -16.11 21.84 -21.22
C LEU A 151 -16.20 21.88 -22.73
N ASP A 152 -15.96 23.07 -23.29
CA ASP A 152 -15.81 23.25 -24.71
C ASP A 152 -14.63 22.40 -25.23
N LYS A 153 -14.92 21.44 -26.11
CA LYS A 153 -13.93 20.53 -26.69
C LYS A 153 -12.78 21.30 -27.36
N ALA A 154 -13.08 22.42 -28.03
CA ALA A 154 -12.08 23.22 -28.72
C ALA A 154 -11.09 23.88 -27.73
N SER A 155 -11.59 24.38 -26.60
CA SER A 155 -10.77 24.93 -25.52
C SER A 155 -9.84 23.87 -24.90
N LEU A 156 -10.33 22.65 -24.70
CA LEU A 156 -9.54 21.50 -24.24
C LEU A 156 -8.43 21.11 -25.22
N GLU A 157 -8.74 21.02 -26.52
CA GLU A 157 -7.77 20.72 -27.57
C GLU A 157 -6.63 21.74 -27.62
N ASN A 158 -6.98 23.03 -27.52
CA ASN A 158 -6.01 24.12 -27.50
C ASN A 158 -5.10 24.06 -26.27
N LEU A 159 -5.67 23.77 -25.09
CA LEU A 159 -4.90 23.68 -23.85
C LEU A 159 -3.95 22.48 -23.86
N ILE A 160 -4.41 21.31 -24.34
CA ILE A 160 -3.57 20.11 -24.46
C ILE A 160 -2.42 20.32 -25.46
N SER A 161 -2.69 21.01 -26.56
CA SER A 161 -1.69 21.27 -27.62
C SER A 161 -0.58 22.22 -27.16
N ASN A 162 -0.92 23.20 -26.33
CA ASN A 162 -0.03 24.25 -25.85
C ASN A 162 0.62 23.96 -24.48
N LEU A 163 0.39 22.77 -23.90
CA LEU A 163 1.05 22.35 -22.67
C LEU A 163 2.58 22.36 -22.83
N ALA A 164 3.25 23.12 -21.95
CA ALA A 164 4.71 23.09 -21.88
C ALA A 164 5.22 21.72 -21.41
N LYS A 165 6.49 21.43 -21.73
CA LYS A 165 7.12 20.17 -21.31
C LYS A 165 7.08 20.05 -19.78
N ARG A 166 6.73 18.86 -19.29
CA ARG A 166 6.57 18.55 -17.84
C ARG A 166 5.42 19.28 -17.14
N ASN A 167 4.48 19.81 -17.91
CA ASN A 167 3.18 20.22 -17.40
C ASN A 167 2.13 19.17 -17.78
N PHE A 168 1.14 19.02 -16.92
CA PHE A 168 0.05 18.08 -17.06
C PHE A 168 -1.27 18.80 -16.82
N LEU A 169 -2.25 18.52 -17.66
CA LEU A 169 -3.64 18.85 -17.40
C LEU A 169 -4.20 17.81 -16.42
N LEU A 170 -4.64 18.28 -15.26
CA LEU A 170 -5.30 17.50 -14.23
C LEU A 170 -6.81 17.63 -14.38
N LYS A 171 -7.48 16.48 -14.55
CA LYS A 171 -8.94 16.37 -14.41
C LYS A 171 -9.25 15.38 -13.30
N ASN A 172 -9.98 15.85 -12.29
CA ASN A 172 -10.52 15.03 -11.21
C ASN A 172 -12.05 14.99 -11.35
N ILE A 173 -12.66 13.84 -11.10
CA ILE A 173 -14.11 13.67 -11.09
C ILE A 173 -14.78 14.39 -9.90
N ASN A 174 -14.04 14.56 -8.80
CA ASN A 174 -14.56 15.19 -7.57
C ASN A 174 -14.33 16.71 -7.52
N GLU A 175 -13.63 17.29 -8.51
CA GLU A 175 -13.34 18.72 -8.55
C GLU A 175 -13.91 19.35 -9.82
N ASP A 176 -14.49 20.54 -9.66
CA ASP A 176 -14.92 21.37 -10.77
C ASP A 176 -13.71 22.07 -11.40
N GLY A 177 -13.68 22.07 -12.74
CA GLY A 177 -12.65 22.73 -13.53
C GLY A 177 -11.49 21.84 -14.00
N LEU A 178 -10.57 22.48 -14.70
CA LEU A 178 -9.35 21.90 -15.26
C LEU A 178 -8.16 22.64 -14.66
N ASN A 179 -7.25 21.90 -14.03
CA ASN A 179 -6.06 22.49 -13.42
C ASN A 179 -4.82 22.10 -14.23
N VAL A 180 -3.90 23.04 -14.44
CA VAL A 180 -2.58 22.70 -14.99
C VAL A 180 -1.60 22.59 -13.84
N ILE A 181 -0.94 21.45 -13.74
CA ILE A 181 0.11 21.19 -12.76
C ILE A 181 1.45 21.05 -13.46
N SER A 182 2.52 21.41 -12.76
CA SER A 182 3.89 21.24 -13.23
C SER A 182 4.62 20.23 -12.35
N THR A 183 5.58 19.51 -12.93
CA THR A 183 6.44 18.63 -12.13
C THR A 183 7.28 19.44 -11.17
N ARG A 184 7.34 19.02 -9.90
CA ARG A 184 8.40 19.43 -8.97
C ARG A 184 9.77 18.95 -9.45
N TRP A 185 10.83 19.59 -8.96
CA TRP A 185 12.20 19.11 -9.17
C TRP A 185 12.33 17.66 -8.68
N ALA A 186 12.75 16.75 -9.55
CA ALA A 186 13.03 15.38 -9.18
C ALA A 186 14.37 15.32 -8.42
N LEU A 187 14.38 14.65 -7.27
CA LEU A 187 15.58 14.49 -6.43
C LEU A 187 16.69 13.64 -7.08
N SER A 188 16.41 12.97 -8.21
CA SER A 188 17.38 12.18 -8.95
C SER A 188 17.38 12.56 -10.43
N TYR A 189 18.58 12.60 -11.01
CA TYR A 189 18.76 12.64 -12.45
C TYR A 189 18.22 11.34 -13.05
N LEU A 190 17.43 11.46 -14.13
CA LEU A 190 16.81 10.34 -14.84
C LEU A 190 17.90 9.56 -15.61
N LYS A 191 18.63 8.69 -14.91
CA LYS A 191 19.74 7.88 -15.47
C LYS A 191 19.27 6.77 -16.43
N GLY A 192 17.95 6.58 -16.56
CA GLY A 192 17.37 5.47 -17.33
C GLY A 192 17.28 4.18 -16.53
N PRO A 193 16.90 3.06 -17.16
CA PRO A 193 16.73 1.78 -16.49
C PRO A 193 18.07 1.23 -15.96
N LEU A 194 18.03 0.65 -14.76
CA LEU A 194 19.20 0.01 -14.16
C LEU A 194 19.54 -1.32 -14.86
N SER A 195 20.82 -1.60 -15.03
CA SER A 195 21.30 -2.89 -15.55
C SER A 195 21.18 -4.00 -14.50
N ARG A 196 21.20 -5.28 -14.92
CA ARG A 196 21.18 -6.43 -14.00
C ARG A 196 22.33 -6.37 -12.99
N GLU A 197 23.53 -5.96 -13.42
CA GLU A 197 24.70 -5.82 -12.55
C GLU A 197 24.51 -4.71 -11.51
N GLN A 198 23.95 -3.56 -11.91
CA GLN A 198 23.66 -2.47 -10.98
C GLN A 198 22.63 -2.89 -9.94
N ILE A 199 21.58 -3.60 -10.35
CA ILE A 199 20.58 -4.16 -9.44
C ILE A 199 21.24 -5.19 -8.50
N SER A 200 22.10 -6.06 -9.02
CA SER A 200 22.82 -7.04 -8.21
C SER A 200 23.71 -6.39 -7.15
N ASN A 201 24.43 -5.33 -7.51
CA ASN A 201 25.27 -4.59 -6.59
C ASN A 201 24.46 -3.87 -5.50
N LEU A 202 23.32 -3.27 -5.87
CA LEU A 202 22.40 -2.65 -4.90
C LEU A 202 21.77 -3.67 -3.94
N MET A 203 21.59 -4.91 -4.38
CA MET A 203 20.97 -5.98 -3.61
C MET A 203 21.97 -6.85 -2.84
N LYS A 204 23.28 -6.59 -2.94
CA LYS A 204 24.33 -7.47 -2.40
C LYS A 204 24.14 -7.73 -0.90
N ASP A 205 24.14 -6.68 -0.09
CA ASP A 205 23.98 -6.78 1.37
C ASP A 205 22.64 -7.42 1.76
N LYS A 206 21.58 -7.16 0.99
CA LYS A 206 20.27 -7.79 1.22
C LYS A 206 20.28 -9.28 0.92
N LYS A 207 20.96 -9.70 -0.15
CA LYS A 207 21.07 -11.11 -0.54
C LYS A 207 21.98 -11.90 0.41
N GLU A 208 23.07 -11.30 0.90
CA GLU A 208 23.96 -11.94 1.86
C GLU A 208 23.21 -12.31 3.15
N ASN A 209 22.40 -11.38 3.68
CA ASN A 209 21.51 -11.63 4.83
C ASN A 209 20.42 -12.69 4.57
N LEU A 210 20.02 -12.89 3.32
CA LEU A 210 19.06 -13.94 2.91
C LEU A 210 19.73 -15.31 2.73
N SER A 211 21.02 -15.36 2.43
CA SER A 211 21.75 -16.59 2.11
C SER A 211 22.35 -17.31 3.33
N SER A 212 22.49 -16.64 4.47
CA SER A 212 23.09 -17.18 5.70
C SER A 212 22.24 -18.25 6.43
N GLN A 213 21.15 -18.73 5.82
CA GLN A 213 20.28 -19.80 6.37
C GLN A 213 20.36 -21.13 5.60
N GLY A 214 21.23 -21.27 4.59
CA GLY A 214 21.39 -22.54 3.86
C GLY A 214 22.62 -23.32 4.34
N VAL A 215 22.42 -24.47 5.00
CA VAL A 215 23.51 -25.39 5.39
C VAL A 215 24.13 -26.04 4.15
N ASP A 216 25.46 -26.16 4.20
CA ASP A 216 26.35 -26.68 3.16
C ASP A 216 26.11 -28.18 2.92
N LYS A 217 25.76 -28.57 1.68
CA LYS A 217 25.52 -29.98 1.32
C LYS A 217 26.84 -30.66 0.94
N SER A 218 27.47 -31.35 1.89
CA SER A 218 28.57 -32.29 1.61
C SER A 218 28.07 -33.65 1.06
N GLU A 219 28.93 -34.31 0.27
CA GLU A 219 28.71 -35.52 -0.54
C GLU A 219 27.86 -36.65 0.12
N MET A 220 26.57 -36.73 -0.24
CA MET A 220 25.69 -37.86 0.12
C MET A 220 25.84 -39.02 -0.86
N LYS A 221 25.98 -40.25 -0.34
CA LYS A 221 25.96 -41.49 -1.13
C LYS A 221 24.52 -41.98 -1.32
N PHE A 222 24.13 -42.27 -2.55
CA PHE A 222 22.80 -42.78 -2.89
C PHE A 222 22.86 -44.26 -3.26
N SER A 223 21.94 -45.06 -2.71
CA SER A 223 21.84 -46.51 -2.90
C SER A 223 20.39 -46.98 -3.11
N ALA A 224 20.16 -48.30 -3.09
CA ALA A 224 18.82 -48.88 -3.10
C ALA A 224 18.03 -48.47 -1.84
N LYS A 225 16.70 -48.59 -1.92
CA LYS A 225 15.77 -48.18 -0.87
C LYS A 225 16.06 -48.90 0.47
N PRO A 226 16.22 -48.16 1.57
CA PRO A 226 16.34 -48.75 2.90
C PRO A 226 15.07 -49.49 3.34
N ILE A 227 15.23 -50.56 4.13
CA ILE A 227 14.11 -51.33 4.68
C ILE A 227 13.52 -50.53 5.85
N ILE A 228 12.24 -50.18 5.73
CA ILE A 228 11.48 -49.39 6.72
C ILE A 228 10.17 -50.14 7.01
N SER A 229 9.69 -50.05 8.25
CA SER A 229 8.41 -50.63 8.67
C SER A 229 7.25 -50.14 7.77
N SER A 230 6.36 -51.04 7.37
CA SER A 230 5.17 -50.71 6.57
C SER A 230 4.15 -49.85 7.31
N ALA A 231 4.22 -49.77 8.64
CA ALA A 231 3.38 -48.89 9.44
C ALA A 231 3.83 -47.42 9.40
N ILE A 232 5.01 -47.13 8.86
CA ILE A 232 5.52 -45.77 8.69
C ILE A 232 5.05 -45.23 7.33
N THR A 233 4.25 -44.16 7.35
CA THR A 233 3.84 -43.46 6.13
C THR A 233 5.05 -42.80 5.48
N GLN A 234 5.22 -43.04 4.18
CA GLN A 234 6.31 -42.50 3.38
C GLN A 234 5.76 -41.65 2.25
N LEU A 235 6.31 -40.45 2.08
CA LEU A 235 6.00 -39.54 0.99
C LEU A 235 7.25 -39.32 0.12
N TYR A 236 7.06 -39.13 -1.18
CA TYR A 236 8.13 -38.97 -2.15
C TYR A 236 7.92 -37.70 -2.96
N ALA A 237 8.94 -36.84 -2.98
CA ALA A 237 9.06 -35.77 -3.95
C ALA A 237 9.40 -36.34 -5.33
N ASN A 238 9.07 -35.59 -6.38
CA ASN A 238 9.36 -35.99 -7.76
C ASN A 238 10.85 -35.78 -8.11
N SER A 239 11.73 -36.64 -7.58
CA SER A 239 13.20 -36.62 -7.79
C SER A 239 13.76 -38.03 -7.97
N LYS A 240 14.92 -38.13 -8.64
CA LYS A 240 15.67 -39.40 -8.82
C LYS A 240 16.67 -39.66 -7.69
N SER A 241 17.07 -38.64 -6.96
CA SER A 241 18.00 -38.73 -5.83
C SER A 241 17.29 -38.14 -4.63
N LEU A 242 16.95 -39.01 -3.69
CA LEU A 242 16.05 -38.72 -2.59
C LEU A 242 16.81 -38.82 -1.26
N THR A 243 16.70 -37.76 -0.48
CA THR A 243 17.25 -37.64 0.86
C THR A 243 16.13 -37.85 1.89
N PRO A 244 16.41 -38.52 3.02
CA PRO A 244 15.40 -38.74 4.04
C PRO A 244 15.19 -37.49 4.89
N ASN A 245 13.94 -37.21 5.23
CA ASN A 245 13.55 -36.10 6.09
C ASN A 245 12.36 -36.53 6.95
N LEU A 246 12.22 -35.96 8.14
CA LEU A 246 10.99 -36.06 8.92
C LEU A 246 10.12 -34.85 8.65
N LEU A 247 8.92 -35.07 8.13
CA LEU A 247 7.89 -34.04 8.02
C LEU A 247 6.90 -34.24 9.16
N ALA A 248 6.91 -33.31 10.11
CA ALA A 248 6.04 -33.30 11.28
C ALA A 248 4.97 -32.21 11.15
N SER A 249 3.73 -32.52 11.51
CA SER A 249 2.62 -31.56 11.52
C SER A 249 1.77 -31.73 12.77
N ALA A 250 1.18 -30.64 13.27
CA ALA A 250 0.22 -30.66 14.37
C ALA A 250 -0.75 -29.48 14.29
N LYS A 251 -1.86 -29.56 15.01
CA LYS A 251 -2.75 -28.43 15.31
C LYS A 251 -2.45 -27.88 16.69
N VAL A 252 -2.31 -26.56 16.78
CA VAL A 252 -2.10 -25.83 18.03
C VAL A 252 -3.23 -24.83 18.21
N ARG A 253 -4.04 -25.03 19.25
CA ARG A 253 -5.06 -24.07 19.67
C ARG A 253 -4.41 -22.94 20.48
N ILE A 254 -4.77 -21.71 20.15
CA ILE A 254 -4.33 -20.51 20.84
C ILE A 254 -5.56 -19.91 21.50
N TYR A 255 -5.53 -19.80 22.82
CA TYR A 255 -6.67 -19.33 23.60
C TYR A 255 -6.27 -18.26 24.61
N ASP A 256 -6.88 -17.08 24.51
CA ASP A 256 -6.82 -16.00 25.49
C ASP A 256 -8.16 -15.27 25.56
N ALA A 257 -8.93 -15.57 26.60
CA ALA A 257 -10.26 -14.99 26.81
C ALA A 257 -10.25 -13.47 27.00
N LYS A 258 -9.18 -12.89 27.56
CA LYS A 258 -9.09 -11.43 27.78
C LYS A 258 -8.91 -10.69 26.45
N LYS A 259 -8.15 -11.31 25.54
CA LYS A 259 -7.89 -10.78 24.20
C LYS A 259 -8.92 -11.22 23.16
N GLY A 260 -9.86 -12.08 23.53
CA GLY A 260 -10.87 -12.62 22.63
C GLY A 260 -10.29 -13.56 21.56
N ILE A 261 -9.18 -14.23 21.86
CA ILE A 261 -8.49 -15.13 20.92
C ILE A 261 -8.90 -16.57 21.22
N ASP A 262 -9.44 -17.27 20.22
CA ASP A 262 -9.70 -18.71 20.25
C ASP A 262 -9.56 -19.28 18.83
N SER A 263 -8.33 -19.65 18.47
CA SER A 263 -7.99 -20.02 17.11
C SER A 263 -7.19 -21.31 17.05
N VAL A 264 -7.16 -21.96 15.88
CA VAL A 264 -6.37 -23.18 15.64
C VAL A 264 -5.40 -22.93 14.50
N CYS A 265 -4.11 -23.16 14.75
CA CYS A 265 -3.06 -23.06 13.75
C CYS A 265 -2.55 -24.46 13.38
N GLU A 266 -2.37 -24.72 12.09
CA GLU A 266 -1.67 -25.90 11.60
C GLU A 266 -0.19 -25.56 11.41
N VAL A 267 0.67 -26.28 12.12
CA VAL A 267 2.12 -26.11 12.05
C VAL A 267 2.75 -27.29 11.33
N SER A 268 3.83 -27.01 10.59
CA SER A 268 4.60 -28.01 9.84
C SER A 268 6.09 -27.73 10.02
N TYR A 269 6.86 -28.78 10.36
CA TYR A 269 8.30 -28.75 10.57
C TYR A 269 8.96 -29.83 9.70
N LEU A 270 10.00 -29.45 8.98
CA LEU A 270 10.82 -30.36 8.18
C LEU A 270 12.21 -30.49 8.81
N TYR A 271 12.52 -31.68 9.31
CA TYR A 271 13.86 -32.01 9.81
C TYR A 271 14.61 -32.85 8.77
N GLU A 272 15.73 -32.33 8.28
CA GLU A 272 16.59 -33.06 7.32
C GLU A 272 17.40 -34.12 8.09
N LEU A 273 17.27 -35.40 7.72
CA LEU A 273 17.93 -36.49 8.44
C LEU A 273 19.36 -36.72 7.94
N SER A 274 20.27 -36.95 8.87
CA SER A 274 21.62 -37.44 8.64
C SER A 274 21.78 -38.89 9.10
N GLU A 275 22.65 -39.66 8.44
CA GLU A 275 22.89 -41.09 8.76
C GLU A 275 23.30 -41.32 10.23
N ASN A 276 23.98 -40.35 10.83
CA ASN A 276 24.50 -40.42 12.20
C ASN A 276 23.54 -39.91 13.28
N ASP A 277 22.34 -39.45 12.90
CA ASP A 277 21.37 -38.94 13.87
C ASP A 277 20.90 -40.04 14.82
N LYS A 278 20.83 -39.69 16.10
CA LYS A 278 20.32 -40.60 17.15
C LYS A 278 18.85 -40.33 17.46
N GLU A 279 18.45 -39.07 17.38
CA GLU A 279 17.11 -38.54 17.63
C GLU A 279 16.97 -37.21 16.85
N PRO A 280 15.75 -36.78 16.49
CA PRO A 280 15.56 -35.52 15.80
C PRO A 280 15.81 -34.32 16.73
N ASN A 281 16.57 -33.34 16.25
CA ASN A 281 16.65 -32.03 16.88
C ASN A 281 15.63 -31.08 16.23
N TRP A 282 14.41 -31.03 16.76
CA TRP A 282 13.34 -30.18 16.19
C TRP A 282 13.67 -28.68 16.18
N SER A 283 14.60 -28.20 17.02
CA SER A 283 15.07 -26.81 16.98
C SER A 283 15.86 -26.46 15.71
N GLU A 284 16.36 -27.46 14.98
CA GLU A 284 17.06 -27.30 13.69
C GLU A 284 16.12 -27.52 12.49
N ALA A 285 14.85 -27.87 12.72
CA ALA A 285 13.89 -28.11 11.65
C ALA A 285 13.43 -26.80 10.99
N SER A 286 13.19 -26.87 9.69
CA SER A 286 12.64 -25.75 8.91
C SER A 286 11.12 -25.66 9.06
N GLU A 287 10.62 -24.49 9.46
CA GLU A 287 9.20 -24.22 9.68
C GLU A 287 8.42 -23.91 8.39
N GLY A 288 7.13 -24.25 8.36
CA GLY A 288 6.18 -23.75 7.36
C GLY A 288 6.39 -24.27 5.94
N MET A 289 7.09 -25.39 5.77
CA MET A 289 7.32 -25.96 4.45
C MET A 289 6.06 -26.62 3.89
N HIS A 290 5.62 -26.15 2.72
CA HIS A 290 4.72 -26.88 1.85
C HIS A 290 5.53 -27.78 0.93
N VAL A 291 5.24 -29.08 0.95
CA VAL A 291 5.96 -30.07 0.15
C VAL A 291 4.99 -30.71 -0.84
N ASP A 292 5.29 -30.58 -2.13
CA ASP A 292 4.62 -31.33 -3.18
C ASP A 292 5.20 -32.76 -3.22
N ALA A 293 4.54 -33.68 -2.54
CA ALA A 293 4.94 -35.08 -2.42
C ALA A 293 3.73 -36.01 -2.52
N SER A 294 3.98 -37.23 -2.96
CA SER A 294 2.95 -38.26 -3.12
C SER A 294 3.34 -39.56 -2.41
N GLU A 295 2.38 -40.44 -2.18
CA GLU A 295 2.67 -41.80 -1.67
C GLU A 295 3.31 -42.71 -2.74
N ASN A 296 3.33 -42.28 -4.01
CA ASN A 296 3.89 -43.04 -5.11
C ASN A 296 5.40 -42.82 -5.23
N GLU A 297 6.16 -43.92 -5.15
CA GLU A 297 7.61 -43.90 -5.35
C GLU A 297 7.97 -43.58 -6.82
N PRO A 298 8.88 -42.64 -7.09
CA PRO A 298 9.34 -42.34 -8.44
C PRO A 298 10.12 -43.52 -9.05
N SER A 299 9.81 -43.87 -10.30
CA SER A 299 10.49 -44.95 -11.02
C SER A 299 12.00 -44.69 -11.16
N GLY A 300 12.81 -45.61 -10.65
CA GLY A 300 14.29 -45.54 -10.75
C GLY A 300 14.94 -44.56 -9.78
N ALA A 301 14.29 -44.26 -8.65
CA ALA A 301 14.85 -43.43 -7.59
C ALA A 301 15.99 -44.12 -6.83
N SER A 302 16.90 -43.30 -6.31
CA SER A 302 18.03 -43.68 -5.47
C SER A 302 17.94 -42.93 -4.13
N PHE A 303 18.28 -43.60 -3.04
CA PHE A 303 17.96 -43.16 -1.69
C PHE A 303 19.25 -42.98 -0.89
N ALA A 304 19.38 -41.86 -0.17
CA ALA A 304 20.44 -41.68 0.81
C ALA A 304 20.20 -42.56 2.05
N ALA A 305 21.26 -42.82 2.81
CA ALA A 305 21.18 -43.62 4.03
C ALA A 305 20.28 -42.95 5.08
N VAL A 306 19.54 -43.78 5.82
CA VAL A 306 18.68 -43.35 6.93
C VAL A 306 19.32 -43.74 8.27
N PRO A 307 19.18 -42.91 9.31
CA PRO A 307 19.69 -43.24 10.64
C PRO A 307 19.02 -44.47 11.27
N ASN A 308 19.74 -45.13 12.17
CA ASN A 308 19.34 -46.41 12.78
C ASN A 308 18.01 -46.34 13.55
N PHE A 309 17.67 -45.20 14.15
CA PHE A 309 16.40 -45.06 14.88
C PHE A 309 15.18 -45.07 13.94
N ILE A 310 15.36 -44.72 12.65
CA ILE A 310 14.30 -44.80 11.64
C ILE A 310 14.12 -46.24 11.14
N THR A 311 15.22 -46.95 10.87
CA THR A 311 15.17 -48.34 10.36
C THR A 311 14.69 -49.33 11.42
N SER A 312 14.98 -49.08 12.69
CA SER A 312 14.52 -49.90 13.82
C SER A 312 13.13 -49.52 14.34
N ALA A 313 12.56 -48.39 13.91
CA ALA A 313 11.25 -47.94 14.36
C ALA A 313 10.13 -48.82 13.81
N LYS A 314 9.21 -49.23 14.70
CA LYS A 314 7.97 -49.90 14.31
C LYS A 314 6.96 -48.90 13.73
N ASN A 315 6.83 -47.75 14.36
CA ASN A 315 5.98 -46.61 14.02
C ASN A 315 6.62 -45.32 14.56
N PHE A 316 5.97 -44.16 14.38
CA PHE A 316 6.47 -42.86 14.82
C PHE A 316 5.77 -42.29 16.07
N ASP A 317 4.99 -43.09 16.80
CA ASP A 317 4.26 -42.63 18.01
C ASP A 317 5.16 -41.98 19.07
N ALA A 318 6.41 -42.47 19.21
CA ALA A 318 7.38 -41.90 20.14
C ALA A 318 7.89 -40.53 19.66
N LEU A 319 8.13 -40.39 18.35
CA LEU A 319 8.52 -39.12 17.73
C LEU A 319 7.38 -38.11 17.78
N GLU A 320 6.12 -38.53 17.62
CA GLU A 320 4.95 -37.65 17.72
C GLU A 320 4.82 -37.06 19.12
N LYS A 321 5.06 -37.86 20.17
CA LYS A 321 5.09 -37.36 21.56
C LYS A 321 6.23 -36.39 21.82
N ASP A 322 7.40 -36.66 21.27
CA ASP A 322 8.56 -35.78 21.36
C ASP A 322 8.31 -34.44 20.65
N PHE A 323 7.75 -34.48 19.44
CA PHE A 323 7.34 -33.29 18.69
C PHE A 323 6.27 -32.47 19.44
N LYS A 324 5.29 -33.12 20.08
CA LYS A 324 4.31 -32.44 20.95
C LYS A 324 4.99 -31.71 22.11
N GLU A 325 5.95 -32.34 22.77
CA GLU A 325 6.70 -31.74 23.89
C GLU A 325 7.56 -30.56 23.40
N PHE A 326 8.17 -30.70 22.22
CA PHE A 326 8.89 -29.62 21.56
C PHE A 326 7.99 -28.42 21.30
N LEU A 327 6.81 -28.62 20.69
CA LEU A 327 5.83 -27.55 20.45
C LEU A 327 5.38 -26.91 21.77
N TYR A 328 5.08 -27.70 22.80
CA TYR A 328 4.69 -27.17 24.10
C TYR A 328 5.73 -26.22 24.72
N ARG A 329 7.03 -26.52 24.54
CA ARG A 329 8.13 -25.73 25.10
C ARG A 329 8.51 -24.53 24.26
N ASN A 330 8.46 -24.67 22.94
CA ASN A 330 9.08 -23.73 22.01
C ASN A 330 8.07 -22.94 21.18
N PHE A 331 6.86 -23.47 20.96
CA PHE A 331 5.83 -22.75 20.21
C PHE A 331 5.36 -21.55 21.01
N LYS A 332 5.50 -20.38 20.39
CA LYS A 332 5.02 -19.11 20.93
C LYS A 332 4.26 -18.39 19.84
N PHE A 333 3.03 -18.02 20.16
CA PHE A 333 2.22 -17.22 19.27
C PHE A 333 2.37 -15.74 19.63
N ASN A 334 2.89 -14.95 18.71
CA ASN A 334 2.99 -13.51 18.88
C ASN A 334 1.60 -12.89 18.69
N THR A 335 1.20 -12.05 19.64
CA THR A 335 -0.02 -11.25 19.57
C THR A 335 0.32 -9.78 19.67
N PHE A 336 -0.40 -8.98 18.90
CA PHE A 336 -0.17 -7.54 18.78
C PHE A 336 -1.37 -6.79 19.34
N GLU A 337 -1.10 -5.73 20.09
CA GLU A 337 -2.11 -4.83 20.63
C GLU A 337 -1.69 -3.38 20.43
N ALA A 338 -2.60 -2.56 19.91
CA ALA A 338 -2.45 -1.12 19.81
C ALA A 338 -3.83 -0.48 19.71
N MET A 339 -4.02 0.72 20.29
CA MET A 339 -5.25 1.51 20.11
C MET A 339 -6.56 0.74 20.44
N GLY A 340 -6.49 -0.25 21.34
CA GLY A 340 -7.64 -1.10 21.71
C GLY A 340 -8.04 -2.15 20.67
N ILE A 341 -7.26 -2.35 19.61
CA ILE A 341 -7.41 -3.46 18.66
C ILE A 341 -6.38 -4.56 18.94
N TYR A 342 -6.78 -5.81 18.74
CA TYR A 342 -5.96 -6.99 18.93
C TYR A 342 -5.70 -7.72 17.60
N SER A 343 -4.57 -8.40 17.53
CA SER A 343 -4.21 -9.25 16.39
C SER A 343 -5.23 -10.36 16.17
N LYS A 344 -5.59 -10.60 14.91
CA LYS A 344 -6.42 -11.73 14.47
C LYS A 344 -5.60 -13.04 14.48
N GLU A 345 -6.30 -14.14 14.23
CA GLU A 345 -5.73 -15.49 14.14
C GLU A 345 -4.64 -15.55 13.06
N ASN A 346 -3.45 -16.06 13.40
CA ASN A 346 -2.29 -16.17 12.51
C ASN A 346 -1.93 -14.88 11.75
N GLU A 347 -2.29 -13.72 12.29
CA GLU A 347 -2.02 -12.44 11.66
C GLU A 347 -0.53 -12.09 11.82
N SER A 348 0.14 -11.85 10.70
CA SER A 348 1.50 -11.32 10.72
C SER A 348 1.53 -9.88 11.25
N LYS A 349 2.70 -9.43 11.73
CA LYS A 349 2.86 -8.06 12.22
C LYS A 349 2.51 -7.03 11.13
N GLU A 350 2.90 -7.32 9.89
CA GLU A 350 2.60 -6.49 8.71
C GLU A 350 1.10 -6.40 8.43
N GLU A 351 0.35 -7.50 8.60
CA GLU A 351 -1.11 -7.52 8.43
C GLU A 351 -1.80 -6.73 9.54
N PHE A 352 -1.33 -6.87 10.78
CA PHE A 352 -1.82 -6.08 11.89
C PHE A 352 -1.56 -4.58 11.66
N PHE A 353 -0.41 -4.20 11.11
CA PHE A 353 -0.11 -2.81 10.73
C PHE A 353 -1.11 -2.25 9.71
N ILE A 354 -1.53 -3.03 8.71
CA ILE A 354 -2.53 -2.58 7.72
C ILE A 354 -3.84 -2.20 8.43
N ARG A 355 -4.33 -3.05 9.34
CA ARG A 355 -5.55 -2.78 10.10
C ARG A 355 -5.38 -1.64 11.10
N LEU A 356 -4.22 -1.53 11.72
CA LEU A 356 -3.92 -0.41 12.60
C LEU A 356 -3.91 0.91 11.83
N GLN A 357 -3.35 0.93 10.61
CA GLN A 357 -3.39 2.09 9.72
C GLN A 357 -4.82 2.46 9.33
N ASP A 358 -5.69 1.48 9.04
CA ASP A 358 -7.10 1.74 8.80
C ASP A 358 -7.77 2.38 10.03
N LYS A 359 -7.49 1.84 11.22
CA LYS A 359 -8.06 2.39 12.47
C LYS A 359 -7.60 3.83 12.72
N CYS A 360 -6.32 4.12 12.47
CA CYS A 360 -5.78 5.47 12.58
C CYS A 360 -6.45 6.42 11.59
N ASN A 361 -6.66 5.98 10.35
CA ASN A 361 -7.31 6.80 9.34
C ASN A 361 -8.80 7.05 9.64
N GLU A 362 -9.51 6.06 10.17
CA GLU A 362 -10.90 6.20 10.62
C GLU A 362 -11.02 7.28 11.71
N ILE A 363 -10.14 7.21 12.72
CA ILE A 363 -10.09 8.21 13.81
C ILE A 363 -9.73 9.59 13.25
N LEU A 364 -8.73 9.66 12.35
CA LEU A 364 -8.33 10.90 11.70
C LEU A 364 -9.47 11.52 10.90
N GLU A 365 -10.21 10.72 10.13
CA GLU A 365 -11.37 11.18 9.35
C GLU A 365 -12.44 11.75 10.29
N GLU A 366 -12.83 11.02 11.33
CA GLU A 366 -13.82 11.47 12.32
C GLU A 366 -13.40 12.79 13.01
N GLN A 367 -12.14 12.90 13.43
CA GLN A 367 -11.60 14.10 14.08
C GLN A 367 -11.53 15.27 13.11
N THR A 368 -11.11 15.03 11.86
CA THR A 368 -11.01 16.07 10.82
C THR A 368 -12.38 16.61 10.45
N THR A 369 -13.41 15.75 10.32
CA THR A 369 -14.79 16.20 10.07
C THR A 369 -15.31 17.07 11.21
N LYS A 370 -15.09 16.68 12.47
CA LYS A 370 -15.50 17.47 13.65
C LYS A 370 -14.79 18.82 13.69
N LEU A 371 -13.48 18.84 13.40
CA LEU A 371 -12.68 20.05 13.38
C LEU A 371 -13.14 21.00 12.27
N THR A 372 -13.39 20.45 11.08
CA THR A 372 -13.87 21.18 9.90
C THR A 372 -15.23 21.84 10.18
N ALA A 373 -16.18 21.11 10.76
CA ALA A 373 -17.50 21.67 11.09
C ALA A 373 -17.44 22.82 12.11
N LYS A 374 -16.50 22.76 13.07
CA LYS A 374 -16.24 23.88 14.00
C LYS A 374 -15.66 25.08 13.27
N PHE A 375 -14.64 24.86 12.44
CA PHE A 375 -14.00 25.91 11.64
C PHE A 375 -15.00 26.61 10.72
N GLU A 376 -15.80 25.88 9.95
CA GLU A 376 -16.81 26.46 9.04
C GLU A 376 -17.81 27.36 9.78
N LYS A 377 -18.25 26.93 10.98
CA LYS A 377 -19.16 27.70 11.81
C LYS A 377 -18.53 29.03 12.28
N GLU A 378 -17.28 28.99 12.71
CA GLU A 378 -16.53 30.19 13.14
C GLU A 378 -16.19 31.11 11.97
N GLN A 379 -15.73 30.54 10.85
CA GLN A 379 -15.40 31.26 9.63
C GLN A 379 -16.63 32.00 9.09
N LYS A 380 -17.79 31.33 9.01
CA LYS A 380 -19.04 31.96 8.60
C LYS A 380 -19.42 33.13 9.51
N SER A 381 -19.27 32.97 10.83
CA SER A 381 -19.55 34.05 11.78
C SER A 381 -18.65 35.27 11.56
N LEU A 382 -17.35 35.07 11.30
CA LEU A 382 -16.42 36.15 11.00
C LEU A 382 -16.67 36.78 9.64
N GLN A 383 -17.00 35.99 8.61
CA GLN A 383 -17.38 36.49 7.29
C GLN A 383 -18.66 37.35 7.34
N ASP A 384 -19.68 36.92 8.09
CA ASP A 384 -20.90 37.70 8.30
C ASP A 384 -20.59 39.05 9.01
N LYS A 385 -19.65 39.05 9.97
CA LYS A 385 -19.17 40.28 10.62
C LYS A 385 -18.40 41.17 9.64
N LEU A 386 -17.54 40.58 8.81
CA LEU A 386 -16.76 41.29 7.80
C LEU A 386 -17.69 41.97 6.79
N ASN A 387 -18.68 41.26 6.28
CA ASN A 387 -19.67 41.78 5.33
C ASN A 387 -20.45 42.97 5.93
N LYS A 388 -20.84 42.87 7.21
CA LYS A 388 -21.48 43.99 7.93
C LYS A 388 -20.54 45.18 8.11
N ALA A 389 -19.28 44.94 8.45
CA ALA A 389 -18.26 45.98 8.61
C ALA A 389 -17.96 46.68 7.27
N LEU A 390 -17.83 45.93 6.18
CA LEU A 390 -17.65 46.46 4.82
C LEU A 390 -18.85 47.30 4.38
N ALA A 391 -20.08 46.83 4.62
CA ALA A 391 -21.30 47.60 4.29
C ALA A 391 -21.40 48.91 5.09
N LYS A 392 -20.96 48.90 6.36
CA LYS A 392 -20.90 50.11 7.21
C LYS A 392 -19.86 51.10 6.68
N LEU A 393 -18.66 50.61 6.35
CA LEU A 393 -17.59 51.41 5.78
C LEU A 393 -18.01 52.05 4.45
N ASP A 394 -18.63 51.28 3.55
CA ASP A 394 -19.16 51.77 2.28
C ASP A 394 -20.21 52.88 2.49
N LYS A 395 -21.10 52.74 3.48
CA LYS A 395 -22.07 53.78 3.83
C LYS A 395 -21.39 55.07 4.33
N GLU A 396 -20.45 54.96 5.26
CA GLU A 396 -19.70 56.10 5.81
C GLU A 396 -18.82 56.80 4.76
N GLN A 397 -18.41 56.08 3.72
CA GLN A 397 -17.65 56.60 2.59
C GLN A 397 -18.57 57.26 1.53
N LYS A 398 -19.77 56.70 1.29
CA LYS A 398 -20.79 57.26 0.37
C LYS A 398 -21.47 58.53 0.89
N GLU A 399 -21.70 58.67 2.20
CA GLU A 399 -22.22 59.91 2.81
C GLU A 399 -21.25 61.10 2.67
N MET A 400 -20.07 60.85 2.09
CA MET A 400 -18.95 61.76 2.11
C MET A 400 -18.26 61.97 0.76
N THR A 401 -18.71 61.29 -0.31
CA THR A 401 -18.17 61.45 -1.66
C THR A 401 -19.26 61.24 -2.72
N THR A 402 -19.55 62.28 -3.51
CA THR A 402 -20.40 62.24 -4.72
C THR A 402 -19.70 61.58 -5.91
N SER A 403 -18.91 60.53 -5.68
CA SER A 403 -18.24 59.78 -6.75
C SER A 403 -18.00 58.36 -6.25
N GLY A 404 -18.71 57.42 -6.86
CA GLY A 404 -18.67 56.01 -6.53
C GLY A 404 -17.29 55.40 -6.78
N LEU A 405 -16.96 54.42 -5.94
CA LEU A 405 -15.94 53.43 -6.22
C LEU A 405 -16.54 52.05 -5.98
N ASP A 406 -16.60 51.26 -7.04
CA ASP A 406 -16.90 49.84 -7.01
C ASP A 406 -15.73 49.10 -6.37
N ALA A 407 -15.76 48.91 -5.05
CA ALA A 407 -14.88 47.98 -4.34
C ALA A 407 -15.54 46.59 -4.30
N ALA A 408 -15.68 45.97 -5.47
CA ALA A 408 -15.99 44.56 -5.56
C ALA A 408 -14.73 43.75 -5.18
N ILE A 409 -14.65 43.28 -3.94
CA ILE A 409 -13.63 42.32 -3.53
C ILE A 409 -14.33 41.00 -3.22
N ASN A 410 -14.26 40.08 -4.18
CA ASN A 410 -14.61 38.67 -4.00
C ASN A 410 -13.63 38.03 -3.01
N ILE A 411 -13.87 38.19 -1.71
CA ILE A 411 -13.25 37.37 -0.66
C ILE A 411 -14.17 36.15 -0.48
N GLY A 412 -14.13 35.24 -1.45
CA GLY A 412 -15.06 34.12 -1.51
C GLY A 412 -14.41 32.84 -2.03
N ALA A 413 -14.21 31.89 -1.10
CA ALA A 413 -14.14 30.45 -1.27
C ALA A 413 -13.06 29.85 -2.20
N SER A 414 -11.95 29.37 -1.61
CA SER A 414 -11.14 28.30 -2.23
C SER A 414 -10.26 27.48 -1.26
N ILE A 415 -10.68 27.24 -0.01
CA ILE A 415 -9.79 26.55 0.96
C ILE A 415 -10.14 25.07 1.18
N PHE A 416 -11.26 24.58 0.65
CA PHE A 416 -11.61 23.17 0.84
C PHE A 416 -10.78 22.19 -0.02
N GLY A 417 -10.21 22.63 -1.14
CA GLY A 417 -9.46 21.76 -2.06
C GLY A 417 -7.99 21.51 -1.71
N ALA A 418 -7.40 22.25 -0.77
CA ALA A 418 -5.95 22.23 -0.52
C ALA A 418 -5.50 21.31 0.62
N ILE A 419 -6.41 20.81 1.46
CA ILE A 419 -6.04 20.08 2.69
C ILE A 419 -5.86 18.57 2.43
N PHE A 420 -6.32 18.07 1.28
CA PHE A 420 -6.12 16.69 0.81
C PHE A 420 -5.27 16.58 -0.47
N GLY A 421 -4.87 17.69 -1.09
CA GLY A 421 -4.08 17.71 -2.31
C GLY A 421 -2.89 18.66 -2.18
N ASN A 422 -1.68 18.14 -2.40
CA ASN A 422 -0.41 18.86 -2.35
C ASN A 422 -0.47 20.24 -3.04
N LYS A 423 -0.69 21.29 -2.25
CA LYS A 423 -0.23 22.65 -2.53
C LYS A 423 -0.20 23.42 -1.22
N LEU A 424 0.99 23.44 -0.63
CA LEU A 424 1.50 24.62 0.06
C LEU A 424 1.11 25.85 -0.77
N LEU A 425 0.05 26.54 -0.38
CA LEU A 425 -0.04 27.97 -0.65
C LEU A 425 1.20 28.54 0.00
N SER A 426 2.12 28.98 -0.85
CA SER A 426 3.41 29.46 -0.42
C SER A 426 3.18 30.55 0.62
N ARG A 427 3.95 30.45 1.71
CA ARG A 427 4.27 31.50 2.69
C ARG A 427 4.70 32.85 2.08
N GLN A 428 4.59 33.06 0.76
CA GLN A 428 5.03 34.25 0.03
C GLN A 428 3.90 35.14 -0.49
N ASN A 429 2.62 34.76 -0.39
CA ASN A 429 1.51 35.63 -0.85
C ASN A 429 0.64 36.24 0.27
N ALA A 430 0.85 35.89 1.54
CA ALA A 430 0.32 36.67 2.66
C ALA A 430 0.97 38.07 2.77
N GLY A 431 2.11 38.29 2.09
CA GLY A 431 2.83 39.57 2.07
C GLY A 431 2.34 40.60 1.05
N LYS A 432 1.27 40.34 0.29
CA LYS A 432 0.78 41.24 -0.78
C LYS A 432 -0.62 41.83 -0.56
N ILE A 433 -1.10 41.84 0.69
CA ILE A 433 -2.21 42.71 1.10
C ILE A 433 -1.70 43.88 1.97
N ALA A 434 -0.42 43.86 2.38
CA ALA A 434 0.17 44.89 3.24
C ALA A 434 0.83 46.09 2.51
N SER A 435 0.70 46.20 1.17
CA SER A 435 1.45 47.20 0.39
C SER A 435 0.62 48.26 -0.35
N SER A 436 -0.62 48.54 0.07
CA SER A 436 -1.41 49.67 -0.46
C SER A 436 -1.70 50.79 0.55
N ALA A 437 -0.97 50.84 1.67
CA ALA A 437 -1.20 51.84 2.72
C ALA A 437 -0.06 52.87 2.90
N ARG A 438 0.81 53.11 1.91
CA ARG A 438 1.89 54.11 1.99
C ARG A 438 1.87 55.14 0.84
N SER A 439 0.75 55.81 0.65
CA SER A 439 0.74 57.10 -0.07
C SER A 439 -0.53 57.90 0.22
N ALA A 440 -0.69 58.37 1.46
CA ALA A 440 -1.67 59.43 1.76
C ALA A 440 -1.25 60.22 3.00
N ASN A 441 0.00 60.70 3.03
CA ASN A 441 0.49 61.54 4.12
C ASN A 441 0.23 63.03 3.79
N LYS A 442 -1.04 63.41 3.64
CA LYS A 442 -1.55 64.80 3.74
C LYS A 442 -3.05 64.82 3.46
N VAL A 443 -3.85 64.84 4.53
CA VAL A 443 -5.07 65.66 4.74
C VAL A 443 -5.60 65.22 6.11
N LEU A 444 -5.18 65.93 7.15
CA LEU A 444 -5.68 65.76 8.52
C LEU A 444 -6.70 66.85 8.80
N LYS A 445 -8.00 66.54 8.63
CA LYS A 445 -9.07 67.06 9.52
C LYS A 445 -10.49 66.47 9.34
N GLU A 446 -10.65 65.39 8.59
CA GLU A 446 -11.89 64.61 8.46
C GLU A 446 -11.45 63.14 8.26
N ARG A 447 -11.78 62.08 9.01
CA ARG A 447 -12.81 61.76 10.01
C ARG A 447 -12.26 60.66 10.94
N SER A 448 -12.56 60.74 12.24
CA SER A 448 -12.28 59.65 13.20
C SER A 448 -13.05 58.37 12.84
N ASP A 449 -14.28 58.52 12.36
CA ASP A 449 -15.23 57.41 12.20
C ASP A 449 -14.87 56.47 11.04
N VAL A 450 -14.46 57.00 9.89
CA VAL A 450 -13.99 56.20 8.74
C VAL A 450 -12.75 55.37 9.12
N LYS A 451 -11.82 55.96 9.88
CA LYS A 451 -10.61 55.28 10.35
C LYS A 451 -10.93 54.14 11.32
N LEU A 452 -11.94 54.31 12.18
CA LEU A 452 -12.41 53.26 13.08
C LEU A 452 -13.09 52.11 12.32
N SER A 453 -13.86 52.41 11.27
CA SER A 453 -14.49 51.40 10.41
C SER A 453 -13.46 50.63 9.57
N GLU A 454 -12.42 51.30 9.04
CA GLU A 454 -11.29 50.64 8.36
C GLU A 454 -10.55 49.70 9.31
N GLN A 455 -10.30 50.14 10.55
CA GLN A 455 -9.65 49.33 11.56
C GLN A 455 -10.47 48.08 11.90
N SER A 456 -11.79 48.20 12.04
CA SER A 456 -12.69 47.05 12.27
C SER A 456 -12.64 46.02 11.14
N VAL A 457 -12.62 46.45 9.87
CA VAL A 457 -12.46 45.56 8.70
C VAL A 457 -11.13 44.83 8.75
N ASN A 458 -10.04 45.54 9.08
CA ASN A 458 -8.70 44.96 9.21
C ASN A 458 -8.65 43.93 10.35
N ASP A 459 -9.19 44.26 11.52
CA ASP A 459 -9.19 43.39 12.70
C ASP A 459 -9.97 42.09 12.43
N ILE A 460 -11.12 42.17 11.76
CA ILE A 460 -11.92 40.98 11.39
C ILE A 460 -11.20 40.15 10.31
N SER A 461 -10.57 40.80 9.34
CA SER A 461 -9.81 40.11 8.29
C SER A 461 -8.60 39.36 8.87
N LEU A 462 -7.93 39.98 9.86
CA LEU A 462 -6.83 39.36 10.58
C LEU A 462 -7.33 38.17 11.42
N ALA A 463 -8.47 38.29 12.10
CA ALA A 463 -9.08 37.18 12.83
C ALA A 463 -9.45 35.99 11.92
N ILE A 464 -9.91 36.24 10.68
CA ILE A 464 -10.16 35.18 9.69
C ILE A 464 -8.84 34.48 9.33
N SER A 465 -7.78 35.23 9.06
CA SER A 465 -6.46 34.68 8.72
C SER A 465 -5.87 33.86 9.87
N GLU A 466 -6.01 34.32 11.12
CA GLU A 466 -5.56 33.59 12.31
C GLU A 466 -6.35 32.29 12.52
N LEU A 467 -7.66 32.33 12.28
CA LEU A 467 -8.52 31.14 12.35
C LEU A 467 -8.10 30.09 11.30
N GLU A 468 -7.79 30.54 10.07
CA GLU A 468 -7.29 29.68 8.99
C GLU A 468 -5.93 29.05 9.33
N GLU A 469 -5.01 29.82 9.88
CA GLU A 469 -3.70 29.30 10.31
C GLU A 469 -3.84 28.29 11.46
N LYS A 470 -4.68 28.60 12.46
CA LYS A 470 -4.95 27.70 13.58
C LYS A 470 -5.58 26.38 13.11
N PHE A 471 -6.54 26.44 12.20
CA PHE A 471 -7.16 25.25 11.62
C PHE A 471 -6.15 24.39 10.86
N ALA A 472 -5.23 25.00 10.11
CA ALA A 472 -4.15 24.27 9.43
C ALA A 472 -3.22 23.56 10.44
N GLN A 473 -2.81 24.25 11.50
CA GLN A 473 -1.97 23.68 12.56
C GLN A 473 -2.67 22.52 13.29
N GLU A 474 -3.96 22.67 13.61
CA GLU A 474 -4.74 21.60 14.25
C GLU A 474 -4.91 20.39 13.31
N CYS A 475 -5.13 20.61 12.00
CA CYS A 475 -5.17 19.54 11.01
C CYS A 475 -3.84 18.77 10.94
N ASP A 476 -2.70 19.47 10.94
CA ASP A 476 -1.38 18.84 10.89
C ASP A 476 -1.09 18.07 12.18
N ALA A 477 -1.44 18.61 13.34
CA ALA A 477 -1.33 17.92 14.62
C ALA A 477 -2.19 16.66 14.68
N LEU A 478 -3.42 16.69 14.13
CA LEU A 478 -4.26 15.49 14.01
C LEU A 478 -3.62 14.44 13.10
N LYS A 479 -3.05 14.83 11.96
CA LYS A 479 -2.36 13.91 11.05
C LYS A 479 -1.15 13.25 11.73
N GLU A 480 -0.37 14.01 12.48
CA GLU A 480 0.81 13.50 13.18
C GLU A 480 0.43 12.57 14.34
N ALA A 481 -0.58 12.93 15.13
CA ALA A 481 -1.08 12.12 16.24
C ALA A 481 -1.68 10.77 15.79
N ASN A 482 -2.18 10.70 14.54
CA ASN A 482 -2.76 9.51 13.94
C ASN A 482 -1.86 8.89 12.85
N ASP A 483 -0.57 9.25 12.74
CA ASP A 483 0.35 8.51 11.87
C ASP A 483 0.64 7.16 12.53
N VAL A 484 0.39 6.05 11.82
CA VAL A 484 0.62 4.69 12.31
C VAL A 484 2.06 4.49 12.83
N LYS A 485 3.03 5.23 12.29
CA LYS A 485 4.44 5.17 12.72
C LYS A 485 4.68 5.68 14.13
N ASN A 486 3.78 6.52 14.64
CA ASN A 486 3.85 7.08 15.98
C ASN A 486 3.09 6.20 17.00
N ILE A 487 2.39 5.16 16.53
CA ILE A 487 1.66 4.24 17.39
C ILE A 487 2.57 3.12 17.85
N THR A 488 2.68 2.97 19.17
CA THR A 488 3.44 1.87 19.78
C THR A 488 2.60 0.59 19.74
N ILE A 489 3.17 -0.48 19.18
CA ILE A 489 2.57 -1.81 19.20
C ILE A 489 3.15 -2.59 20.38
N ASN A 490 2.27 -3.08 21.23
CA ASN A 490 2.62 -3.99 22.31
C ASN A 490 2.62 -5.42 21.77
N GLU A 491 3.78 -6.06 21.77
CA GLU A 491 3.93 -7.46 21.39
C GLU A 491 3.94 -8.35 22.63
N THR A 492 3.09 -9.37 22.63
CA THR A 492 2.99 -10.34 23.74
C THR A 492 2.91 -11.74 23.20
N GLN A 493 3.55 -12.69 23.90
CA GLN A 493 3.61 -14.09 23.49
C GLN A 493 2.60 -14.94 24.26
N ILE A 494 1.88 -15.79 23.55
CA ILE A 494 1.00 -16.81 24.13
C ILE A 494 1.65 -18.17 23.91
N SER A 495 1.80 -18.93 25.00
CA SER A 495 2.24 -20.31 24.95
C SER A 495 1.04 -21.26 25.05
N PRO A 496 0.98 -22.32 24.23
CA PRO A 496 -0.11 -23.30 24.28
C PRO A 496 0.03 -24.16 25.53
N LYS A 497 -1.09 -24.71 26.02
CA LYS A 497 -1.05 -25.82 26.97
C LYS A 497 -0.82 -27.12 26.22
N LYS A 498 -0.39 -28.18 26.93
CA LYS A 498 -0.29 -29.53 26.34
C LYS A 498 -1.60 -30.04 25.77
N SER A 499 -2.74 -29.65 26.36
CA SER A 499 -4.08 -29.97 25.86
C SER A 499 -4.45 -29.26 24.56
N ASP A 500 -3.75 -28.17 24.25
CA ASP A 500 -4.04 -27.32 23.10
C ASP A 500 -3.31 -27.80 21.84
N ILE A 501 -2.39 -28.77 21.98
CA ILE A 501 -1.66 -29.39 20.87
C ILE A 501 -2.30 -30.76 20.61
N TYR A 502 -2.67 -31.04 19.36
CA TYR A 502 -3.33 -32.28 18.95
C TYR A 502 -3.15 -32.53 17.44
N ASP A 503 -3.64 -33.68 16.96
CA ASP A 503 -3.48 -34.14 15.57
C ASP A 503 -2.01 -34.18 15.14
N GLU A 504 -1.10 -34.57 16.04
CA GLU A 504 0.31 -34.76 15.72
C GLU A 504 0.47 -35.89 14.70
N LYS A 505 1.22 -35.63 13.64
CA LYS A 505 1.52 -36.60 12.60
C LYS A 505 2.95 -36.43 12.14
N ILE A 506 3.70 -37.52 12.10
CA ILE A 506 5.04 -37.54 11.52
C ILE A 506 5.09 -38.53 10.37
N VAL A 507 5.64 -38.10 9.25
CA VAL A 507 5.85 -38.95 8.06
C VAL A 507 7.30 -38.89 7.62
N LEU A 508 7.79 -39.97 7.02
CA LEU A 508 9.10 -39.98 6.39
C LEU A 508 8.97 -39.40 4.98
N LEU A 509 9.58 -38.24 4.75
CA LEU A 509 9.61 -37.58 3.46
C LEU A 509 10.95 -37.82 2.75
N TRP A 510 10.86 -38.38 1.55
CA TRP A 510 11.96 -38.52 0.61
C TRP A 510 12.00 -37.32 -0.33
N ARG A 511 13.04 -36.48 -0.29
CA ARG A 511 13.14 -35.23 -1.06
C ARG A 511 14.45 -35.05 -1.82
#